data_AF-A0A4Y1ZFU0-F1
#
_entry.id   AF-A0A4Y1ZFU0-F1
#
_cell.length_a   1.000
_cell.length_b   1.000
_cell.length_c   1.000
_cell.angle_alpha   90.00
_cell.angle_beta   90.00
_cell.angle_gamma   90.00
#
_symmetry.space_group_name_H-M   'P 1'
#
loop_
_entity.id
_entity.type
_entity.pdbx_description
1 polymer ?
#
loop_
_entity_poly.entity_id
_entity_poly.type
_entity_poly.pdbx_seq_one_letter_code
_entity_poly.pdbx_strand_id
1 'polypeptide(L)'
;MSQLEDLLSFNQKFVAEHAYRSYEAPSRPTKKMTIVSCMDCRLIELLPKALNVKNGDAIMLKTAGGMVESSCSNTMKAFLFRSMS
;
A
#
# COMPACT_ATOMS: atom_id res chain seq x y z
N MET A 1 -19.25 -5.99 -21.01
CA MET A 1 -17.94 -6.00 -20.34
C MET A 1 -18.20 -5.91 -18.85
N SER A 2 -17.71 -6.87 -18.07
CA SER A 2 -17.78 -6.82 -16.61
C SER A 2 -16.65 -5.95 -16.06
N GLN A 3 -16.82 -5.41 -14.84
CA GLN A 3 -15.78 -4.62 -14.17
C GLN A 3 -14.46 -5.39 -14.02
N LEU A 4 -14.55 -6.72 -13.88
CA LEU A 4 -13.38 -7.60 -13.80
C LEU A 4 -12.64 -7.67 -15.15
N GLU A 5 -13.36 -7.78 -16.26
CA GLU A 5 -12.77 -7.80 -17.60
C GLU A 5 -12.04 -6.50 -17.91
N ASP A 6 -12.60 -5.35 -17.51
CA ASP A 6 -11.96 -4.05 -17.69
C ASP A 6 -10.66 -3.93 -16.89
N LEU A 7 -10.66 -4.42 -15.64
CA LEU A 7 -9.48 -4.41 -14.76
C LEU A 7 -8.37 -5.32 -15.31
N LEU A 8 -8.73 -6.51 -15.79
CA LEU A 8 -7.79 -7.45 -16.40
C LEU A 8 -7.22 -6.90 -17.71
N SER A 9 -8.04 -6.28 -18.55
CA SER A 9 -7.62 -5.65 -19.81
C SER A 9 -6.63 -4.50 -19.56
N PHE A 10 -6.90 -3.66 -18.56
CA PHE A 10 -5.96 -2.61 -18.14
C PHE A 10 -4.64 -3.20 -17.62
N ASN A 11 -4.72 -4.23 -16.76
CA ASN A 11 -3.53 -4.88 -16.20
C ASN A 11 -2.63 -5.49 -17.29
N GLN A 12 -3.21 -6.15 -18.30
CA GLN A 12 -2.46 -6.72 -19.42
C GLN A 12 -1.67 -5.64 -20.18
N LYS A 13 -2.31 -4.50 -20.49
CA LYS A 13 -1.64 -3.37 -21.14
C LYS A 13 -0.53 -2.79 -20.27
N PHE A 14 -0.80 -2.57 -18.99
CA PHE A 14 0.16 -2.04 -18.01
C PHE A 14 1.43 -2.89 -17.90
N VAL A 15 1.30 -4.22 -17.95
CA VAL A 15 2.45 -5.14 -17.94
C VAL A 15 3.17 -5.18 -19.30
N ALA A 16 2.42 -5.22 -20.41
CA ALA A 16 2.98 -5.26 -21.77
C ALA A 16 3.83 -4.01 -22.08
N GLU A 17 3.43 -2.85 -21.57
CA GLU A 17 4.15 -1.58 -21.74
C GLU A 17 5.29 -1.40 -20.72
N HIS A 18 5.53 -2.38 -19.84
CA HIS A 18 6.48 -2.28 -18.73
C HIS A 18 6.30 -1.05 -17.83
N ALA A 19 5.07 -0.51 -17.77
CA ALA A 19 4.76 0.70 -17.02
C ALA A 19 5.05 0.54 -15.50
N TYR A 20 5.04 -0.69 -14.99
CA TYR A 20 5.41 -1.04 -13.62
C TYR A 20 6.85 -0.65 -13.25
N ARG A 21 7.77 -0.52 -14.20
CA ARG A 21 9.19 -0.18 -13.91
C ARG A 21 9.33 1.18 -13.23
N SER A 22 8.45 2.13 -13.55
CA SER A 22 8.43 3.45 -12.90
C SER A 22 8.07 3.40 -11.41
N TYR A 23 7.57 2.26 -10.94
CA TYR A 23 7.18 2.02 -9.55
C TYR A 23 8.18 1.11 -8.82
N GLU A 24 9.32 0.75 -9.41
CA GLU A 24 10.33 -0.05 -8.72
C GLU A 24 10.81 0.67 -7.46
N ALA A 25 10.81 -0.05 -6.35
CA ALA A 25 11.14 0.46 -5.03
C ALA A 25 11.75 -0.65 -4.16
N PRO A 26 12.58 -0.31 -3.16
CA PRO A 26 13.14 -1.31 -2.26
C PRO A 26 12.04 -2.02 -1.47
N SER A 27 12.25 -3.31 -1.19
CA SER A 27 11.32 -4.10 -0.37
C SER A 27 11.23 -3.60 1.08
N ARG A 28 12.24 -2.85 1.56
CA ARG A 28 12.29 -2.25 2.90
C ARG A 28 12.06 -0.73 2.85
N PRO A 29 11.32 -0.16 3.82
CA PRO A 29 10.99 1.26 3.83
C PRO A 29 12.25 2.12 4.03
N THR A 30 12.52 3.05 3.11
CA THR A 30 13.69 3.94 3.21
C THR A 30 13.60 4.87 4.42
N LYS A 31 12.39 5.31 4.80
CA LYS A 31 12.15 6.19 5.97
C LYS A 31 11.94 5.41 7.27
N LYS A 32 12.12 4.08 7.29
CA LYS A 32 11.91 3.20 8.46
C LYS A 32 10.58 3.45 9.18
N MET A 33 9.51 3.65 8.39
CA MET A 33 8.21 4.10 8.88
C MET A 33 7.11 3.11 8.47
N THR A 34 6.14 2.94 9.36
CA THR A 34 4.88 2.23 9.09
C THR A 34 3.71 3.16 9.38
N ILE A 35 2.79 3.31 8.43
CA ILE A 35 1.60 4.16 8.52
C ILE A 35 0.38 3.24 8.63
N VAL A 36 -0.40 3.41 9.69
CA VAL A 36 -1.71 2.76 9.85
C VAL A 36 -2.79 3.78 9.53
N SER A 37 -3.66 3.49 8.55
CA SER A 37 -4.69 4.43 8.09
C SER A 37 -6.01 3.73 7.79
N CYS A 38 -7.07 4.52 7.62
CA CYS A 38 -8.37 4.00 7.19
C CYS A 38 -8.29 3.43 5.76
N MET A 39 -9.16 2.47 5.46
CA MET A 39 -9.37 1.90 4.12
C MET A 39 -10.27 2.76 3.21
N ASP A 40 -10.54 4.00 3.58
CA ASP A 40 -11.33 4.94 2.78
C ASP A 40 -10.65 5.22 1.42
N CYS A 41 -11.40 5.08 0.33
CA CYS A 41 -10.91 5.25 -1.04
C CYS A 41 -10.28 6.64 -1.28
N ARG A 42 -10.73 7.68 -0.56
CA ARG A 42 -10.19 9.04 -0.68
C ARG A 42 -8.74 9.12 -0.23
N LEU A 43 -8.28 8.21 0.62
CA LEU A 43 -6.92 8.19 1.15
C LEU A 43 -5.90 7.51 0.20
N ILE A 44 -6.33 6.92 -0.92
CA ILE A 44 -5.43 6.21 -1.84
C ILE A 44 -4.34 7.14 -2.37
N GLU A 45 -4.72 8.33 -2.86
CA GLU A 45 -3.74 9.33 -3.32
C GLU A 45 -3.52 10.46 -2.32
N LEU A 46 -4.55 10.83 -1.56
CA LEU A 46 -4.51 12.00 -0.69
C LEU A 46 -3.46 11.81 0.42
N LEU A 47 -3.45 10.67 1.09
CA LEU A 47 -2.58 10.45 2.25
C LEU A 47 -1.09 10.43 1.86
N PRO A 48 -0.65 9.67 0.83
CA PRO A 48 0.75 9.71 0.39
C PRO A 48 1.20 11.11 -0.03
N LYS A 49 0.36 11.85 -0.78
CA LYS A 49 0.67 13.21 -1.22
C LYS A 49 0.77 14.19 -0.04
N ALA A 50 -0.18 14.13 0.90
CA ALA A 50 -0.23 15.01 2.06
C ALA A 50 0.97 14.81 3.02
N LEU A 51 1.48 13.59 3.13
CA LEU A 51 2.62 13.26 3.98
C LEU A 51 3.98 13.29 3.24
N ASN A 52 3.98 13.65 1.95
CA ASN A 52 5.16 13.59 1.08
C ASN A 52 5.84 12.21 1.13
N VAL A 53 5.04 11.15 1.02
CA VAL A 53 5.44 9.74 1.01
C VAL A 53 5.34 9.23 -0.42
N LYS A 54 6.42 8.58 -0.88
CA LYS A 54 6.51 7.97 -2.21
C LYS A 54 6.59 6.45 -2.10
N ASN A 55 6.54 5.75 -3.24
CA ASN A 55 6.68 4.30 -3.23
C ASN A 55 8.02 3.88 -2.63
N GLY A 56 8.00 2.91 -1.70
CA GLY A 56 9.19 2.47 -0.96
C GLY A 56 9.57 3.29 0.27
N ASP A 57 8.90 4.42 0.56
CA ASP A 57 9.24 5.23 1.75
C ASP A 57 8.76 4.60 3.06
N ALA A 58 7.54 4.03 3.04
CA ALA A 58 6.86 3.52 4.22
C ALA A 58 6.02 2.29 3.89
N ILE A 59 5.78 1.46 4.89
CA ILE A 59 4.77 0.39 4.82
C ILE A 59 3.41 1.00 5.17
N MET A 60 2.42 0.83 4.30
CA MET A 60 1.05 1.28 4.55
C MET A 60 0.17 0.10 4.96
N LEU A 61 -0.42 0.19 6.16
CA LEU A 61 -1.42 -0.73 6.67
C LEU A 61 -2.79 -0.04 6.64
N LYS A 62 -3.70 -0.52 5.79
CA LYS A 62 -5.06 0.03 5.66
C LYS A 62 -6.04 -0.86 6.41
N THR A 63 -6.68 -0.34 7.45
CA THR A 63 -7.67 -1.05 8.27
C THR A 63 -8.97 -0.27 8.36
N ALA A 64 -10.08 -0.92 8.74
CA ALA A 64 -11.32 -0.21 9.01
C ALA A 64 -11.10 0.79 10.16
N GLY A 65 -11.39 2.07 9.92
CA GLY A 65 -11.18 3.14 10.89
C GLY A 65 -9.71 3.46 11.23
N GLY A 66 -8.72 2.84 10.59
CA GLY A 66 -7.30 3.03 10.91
C GLY A 66 -6.91 2.51 12.30
N MET A 67 -7.69 1.56 12.84
CA MET A 67 -7.51 1.03 14.19
C MET A 67 -6.66 -0.25 14.20
N VAL A 68 -6.01 -0.50 15.35
CA VAL A 68 -5.39 -1.78 15.70
C VAL A 68 -6.25 -2.39 16.80
N GLU A 69 -7.07 -3.38 16.43
CA GLU A 69 -8.14 -3.88 17.31
C GLU A 69 -7.63 -4.69 18.50
N SER A 70 -6.49 -5.36 18.36
CA SER A 70 -5.87 -6.14 19.44
C SER A 70 -4.38 -6.38 19.17
N SER A 71 -3.65 -6.73 20.23
CA SER A 71 -2.23 -7.10 20.18
C SER A 71 -1.94 -8.35 19.34
N CYS A 72 -2.94 -9.21 19.08
CA CYS A 72 -2.83 -10.38 18.22
C CYS A 72 -3.48 -10.19 16.83
N SER A 73 -3.95 -8.98 16.53
CA SER A 73 -4.57 -8.66 15.23
C SER A 73 -3.58 -8.85 14.08
N ASN A 74 -4.11 -9.13 12.88
CA ASN A 74 -3.29 -9.25 11.67
C ASN A 74 -2.50 -7.97 11.40
N THR A 75 -3.06 -6.81 11.73
CA THR A 75 -2.37 -5.51 11.66
C THR A 75 -1.15 -5.48 12.55
N MET A 76 -1.25 -5.97 13.79
CA MET A 76 -0.12 -6.03 14.71
C MET A 76 0.93 -7.04 14.25
N LYS A 77 0.52 -8.22 13.74
CA LYS A 77 1.44 -9.21 13.17
C LYS A 77 2.22 -8.64 11.98
N ALA A 78 1.52 -7.96 11.07
CA ALA A 78 2.13 -7.29 9.93
C ALA A 78 3.10 -6.19 10.38
N PHE A 79 2.70 -5.38 11.37
CA PHE A 79 3.58 -4.37 11.95
C PHE A 79 4.85 -5.00 12.53
N LEU A 80 4.75 -6.04 13.38
CA LEU A 80 5.89 -6.71 14.01
C LEU A 80 6.83 -7.35 12.98
N PHE A 81 6.29 -8.14 12.06
CA PHE A 81 7.11 -8.81 11.04
C PHE A 81 7.90 -7.79 10.20
N ARG A 82 7.27 -6.66 9.87
CA ARG A 82 7.85 -5.66 8.98
C ARG A 82 8.71 -4.61 9.69
N SER A 83 8.60 -4.49 11.02
CA SER A 83 9.47 -3.63 11.85
C SER A 83 10.72 -4.34 12.34
N MET A 84 10.72 -5.68 12.40
CA MET A 84 11.88 -6.49 12.82
C MET A 84 12.80 -6.92 11.67
N SER A 85 12.44 -6.61 10.41
CA SER A 85 13.19 -7.01 9.20
C SER A 85 14.02 -5.86 8.64
#